data_AF-A0A367JAC6-F1
#
_entry.id   AF-A0A367JAC6-F1
#
_cell.length_a   1.000
_cell.length_b   1.000
_cell.length_c   1.000
_cell.angle_alpha   90.00
_cell.angle_beta   90.00
_cell.angle_gamma   90.00
#
_symmetry.space_group_name_H-M   'P 1'
#
loop_
_entity.id
_entity.type
_entity.pdbx_description
1 polymer ?
#
loop_
_entity_poly.entity_id
_entity_poly.type
_entity_poly.pdbx_seq_one_letter_code
_entity_poly.pdbx_strand_id
1 'polypeptide(L)'
;MSTAAEIDIAQYNTVTEGKATILFPKKNEVFYNPVQQFNRDMSIAAIRTWSEIYNQEKADRLQNKINKTKDKETKEKLEKSMEKLKTDNNFTILEALAASGLRSVRYAKEIPQLKQVVCNDIESDAIEAIRRNVKYNGLSEELVRPNHGDAMRVMYDTVGTDEKFDVIDLDPYGSAAPFIDGAVQAVAEGGLLCVTCTDLAILAGSMHPETCFGKYGGMPLKHMFPHEMALRLVLQMLQTSAGRYKRHIVPLVSCSIDFYLRVFVRVYTSPKQVKYSATKTAIVYECSGCHAYTVQSLGKVGLKDNGAERHTPANGPSVNSLCENCHSTHHIGGPAWSGQLHDDTFVTKMLQHVKDNESCYGTSARMKGMLSVIKEEIHVPFYWTLARLCGTVHCTSIPMLDLYSAILNAGYQVSASHAGKQSIKTDAPSHVMWDIMRAWVKKNPVVMNNISENSPARVILAKEPTLEVDFTRHPKALSESKSEHLVRYQINPTPNWGPKARAGQKRKTDEQVF
;
A
#
# COMPACT_ATOMS: atom_id res chain seq x y z
N MET A 1 -9.56 -43.64 -18.46
CA MET A 1 -8.75 -42.57 -19.09
C MET A 1 -9.70 -41.69 -19.87
N SER A 2 -10.12 -40.56 -19.31
CA SER A 2 -10.98 -39.59 -20.00
C SER A 2 -10.10 -38.80 -20.96
N THR A 3 -10.41 -38.86 -22.26
CA THR A 3 -9.77 -38.05 -23.29
C THR A 3 -10.05 -36.58 -22.97
N ALA A 4 -9.04 -35.89 -22.45
CA ALA A 4 -9.15 -34.48 -22.09
C ALA A 4 -9.44 -33.68 -23.37
N ALA A 5 -10.69 -33.22 -23.56
CA ALA A 5 -11.09 -32.41 -24.70
C ALA A 5 -10.03 -31.33 -25.00
N GLU A 6 -9.46 -31.36 -26.21
CA GLU A 6 -8.47 -30.39 -26.64
C GLU A 6 -9.10 -28.99 -26.62
N ILE A 7 -8.35 -28.00 -26.12
CA ILE A 7 -8.83 -26.63 -26.10
C ILE A 7 -8.74 -26.10 -27.54
N ASP A 8 -9.88 -25.80 -28.16
CA ASP A 8 -9.92 -25.15 -29.47
C ASP A 8 -9.47 -23.68 -29.34
N ILE A 9 -8.18 -23.44 -29.59
CA ILE A 9 -7.54 -22.12 -29.48
C ILE A 9 -8.17 -21.10 -30.43
N ALA A 10 -8.77 -21.53 -31.56
CA ALA A 10 -9.35 -20.62 -32.54
C ALA A 10 -10.52 -19.78 -31.99
N GLN A 11 -11.12 -20.20 -30.87
CA GLN A 11 -12.21 -19.50 -30.20
C GLN A 11 -11.75 -18.38 -29.24
N TYR A 12 -10.44 -18.27 -29.02
CA TYR A 12 -9.87 -17.41 -27.97
C TYR A 12 -8.88 -16.39 -28.52
N ASN A 13 -8.79 -15.26 -27.82
CA ASN A 13 -7.65 -14.35 -27.88
C ASN A 13 -6.64 -14.78 -26.81
N THR A 14 -5.35 -14.70 -27.14
CA THR A 14 -4.24 -15.03 -26.23
C THR A 14 -3.59 -13.76 -25.70
N VAL A 15 -3.26 -13.75 -24.41
CA VAL A 15 -2.46 -12.70 -23.80
C VAL A 15 -1.38 -13.35 -22.95
N THR A 16 -0.15 -12.92 -23.13
CA THR A 16 1.00 -13.39 -22.34
C THR A 16 1.48 -12.27 -21.43
N GLU A 17 1.60 -12.57 -20.14
CA GLU A 17 2.18 -11.67 -19.15
C GLU A 17 3.09 -12.47 -18.22
N GLY A 18 4.36 -12.05 -18.12
CA GLY A 18 5.37 -12.84 -17.42
C GLY A 18 5.51 -14.22 -18.06
N LYS A 19 5.41 -15.28 -17.24
CA LYS A 19 5.45 -16.67 -17.73
C LYS A 19 4.08 -17.26 -18.03
N ALA A 20 3.00 -16.52 -17.77
CA ALA A 20 1.63 -16.99 -17.94
C ALA A 20 1.06 -16.56 -19.29
N THR A 21 0.32 -17.46 -19.94
CA THR A 21 -0.49 -17.14 -21.13
C THR A 21 -1.93 -17.52 -20.86
N ILE A 22 -2.85 -16.58 -20.97
CA ILE A 22 -4.26 -16.79 -20.68
C ILE A 22 -5.11 -16.65 -21.94
N LEU A 23 -6.20 -17.41 -21.97
CA LEU A 23 -7.16 -17.48 -23.05
C LEU A 23 -8.43 -16.71 -22.67
N PHE A 24 -8.83 -15.78 -23.54
CA PHE A 24 -10.06 -15.01 -23.41
C PHE A 24 -11.02 -15.30 -24.56
N PRO A 25 -12.31 -15.54 -24.29
CA PRO A 25 -13.27 -15.75 -25.38
C PRO A 25 -13.27 -14.52 -26.31
N LYS A 26 -13.21 -14.73 -27.62
CA LYS A 26 -13.21 -13.62 -28.61
C LYS A 26 -14.39 -12.66 -28.46
N LYS A 27 -15.50 -13.12 -27.86
CA LYS A 27 -16.73 -12.34 -27.62
C LYS A 27 -16.73 -11.51 -26.33
N ASN A 28 -15.75 -11.71 -25.42
CA ASN A 28 -15.69 -11.07 -24.09
C ASN A 28 -14.31 -10.45 -23.82
N GLU A 29 -14.16 -9.15 -24.09
CA GLU A 29 -12.90 -8.40 -23.87
C GLU A 29 -12.60 -8.05 -22.40
N VAL A 30 -13.49 -8.39 -21.46
CA VAL A 30 -13.55 -7.73 -20.14
C VAL A 30 -12.63 -8.34 -19.08
N PHE A 31 -11.85 -9.38 -19.40
CA PHE A 31 -11.10 -10.15 -18.40
C PHE A 31 -9.61 -9.79 -18.25
N TYR A 32 -9.09 -8.82 -19.01
CA TYR A 32 -7.67 -8.40 -18.93
C TYR A 32 -7.50 -6.89 -18.88
N ASN A 33 -6.77 -6.44 -17.85
CA ASN A 33 -6.28 -5.08 -17.76
C ASN A 33 -4.73 -5.07 -17.76
N PRO A 34 -4.07 -4.66 -18.86
CA PRO A 34 -2.60 -4.57 -18.93
C PRO A 34 -2.03 -3.56 -17.93
N VAL A 35 -2.82 -2.56 -17.53
CA VAL A 35 -2.39 -1.56 -16.53
C VAL A 35 -2.09 -2.22 -15.17
N GLN A 36 -2.69 -3.36 -14.88
CA GLN A 36 -2.49 -4.10 -13.64
C GLN A 36 -1.24 -5.01 -13.66
N GLN A 37 -0.44 -5.02 -14.73
CA GLN A 37 0.80 -5.80 -14.77
C GLN A 37 1.76 -5.39 -13.66
N PHE A 38 1.90 -4.08 -13.40
CA PHE A 38 2.73 -3.59 -12.30
C PHE A 38 2.25 -4.07 -10.93
N ASN A 39 0.93 -4.15 -10.71
CA ASN A 39 0.35 -4.69 -9.48
C ASN A 39 0.74 -6.17 -9.29
N ARG A 40 0.59 -6.98 -10.35
CA ARG A 40 0.94 -8.40 -10.34
C ARG A 40 2.44 -8.62 -10.15
N ASP A 41 3.29 -7.85 -10.83
CA ASP A 41 4.75 -7.89 -10.66
C ASP A 41 5.17 -7.53 -9.22
N MET A 42 4.61 -6.45 -8.65
CA MET A 42 4.83 -6.06 -7.25
C MET A 42 4.41 -7.15 -6.28
N SER A 43 3.33 -7.87 -6.59
CA SER A 43 2.83 -8.95 -5.73
C SER A 43 3.76 -10.16 -5.74
N ILE A 44 4.27 -10.55 -6.91
CA ILE A 44 5.25 -11.63 -7.04
C ILE A 44 6.55 -11.29 -6.31
N ALA A 45 7.07 -10.07 -6.50
CA ALA A 45 8.26 -9.62 -5.80
C ALA A 45 8.05 -9.56 -4.27
N ALA A 46 6.89 -9.09 -3.81
CA ALA A 46 6.57 -9.04 -2.39
C ALA A 46 6.44 -10.45 -1.79
N ILE A 47 5.75 -11.37 -2.46
CA ILE A 47 5.57 -12.75 -2.00
C ILE A 47 6.90 -13.49 -1.97
N ARG A 48 7.76 -13.34 -2.99
CA ARG A 48 9.10 -13.96 -3.01
C ARG A 48 10.00 -13.42 -1.90
N THR A 49 10.02 -12.09 -1.72
CA THR A 49 10.79 -11.47 -0.62
C THR A 49 10.27 -11.92 0.74
N TRP A 50 8.95 -11.98 0.91
CA TRP A 50 8.32 -12.45 2.14
C TRP A 50 8.58 -13.94 2.38
N SER A 51 8.49 -14.81 1.38
CA SER A 51 8.65 -16.25 1.57
C SER A 51 10.08 -16.59 1.98
N GLU A 52 11.08 -15.90 1.43
CA GLU A 52 12.48 -16.01 1.87
C GLU A 52 12.63 -15.64 3.37
N ILE A 53 12.07 -14.51 3.79
CA ILE A 53 12.11 -14.06 5.19
C ILE A 53 11.34 -15.03 6.10
N TYR A 54 10.14 -15.42 5.70
CA TYR A 54 9.25 -16.28 6.47
C TYR A 54 9.82 -17.69 6.63
N ASN A 55 10.42 -18.25 5.59
CA ASN A 55 11.09 -19.54 5.65
C ASN A 55 12.36 -19.47 6.51
N GLN A 56 13.13 -18.37 6.44
CA GLN A 56 14.26 -18.17 7.34
C GLN A 56 13.81 -18.10 8.81
N GLU A 57 12.75 -17.35 9.12
CA GLU A 57 12.20 -17.27 10.49
C GLU A 57 11.72 -18.64 10.99
N LYS A 58 11.08 -19.44 10.13
CA LYS A 58 10.69 -20.83 10.44
C LYS A 58 11.92 -21.69 10.71
N ALA A 59 12.95 -21.60 9.88
CA ALA A 59 14.19 -22.34 10.03
C ALA A 59 14.91 -21.97 11.35
N ASP A 60 15.01 -20.69 11.67
CA ASP A 60 15.64 -20.20 12.91
C ASP A 60 14.89 -20.70 14.16
N ARG A 61 13.55 -20.67 14.13
CA ARG A 61 12.73 -21.22 15.23
C ARG A 61 12.95 -22.72 15.39
N LEU A 62 13.05 -23.45 14.29
CA LEU A 62 13.25 -24.89 14.30
C LEU A 62 14.66 -25.25 14.78
N GLN A 63 15.69 -24.55 14.30
CA GLN A 63 17.07 -24.70 14.76
C GLN A 63 17.20 -24.43 16.26
N ASN A 64 16.55 -23.37 16.75
CA ASN A 64 16.50 -23.07 18.18
C ASN A 64 15.82 -24.17 19.01
N LYS A 65 14.78 -24.83 18.46
CA LYS A 65 14.16 -25.99 19.10
C LYS A 65 15.10 -27.19 19.09
N ILE A 66 15.74 -27.49 17.97
CA ILE A 66 16.74 -28.58 17.82
C ILE A 66 17.85 -28.42 18.86
N ASN A 67 18.39 -27.22 19.02
CA ASN A 67 19.47 -26.93 19.98
C ASN A 67 19.05 -27.11 21.45
N LYS A 68 17.76 -26.92 21.77
CA LYS A 68 17.22 -27.06 23.12
C LYS A 68 16.76 -28.48 23.44
N THR A 69 16.43 -29.28 22.43
CA THR A 69 15.94 -30.65 22.60
C THR A 69 17.09 -31.60 22.93
N LYS A 70 17.00 -32.24 24.11
CA LYS A 70 17.95 -33.26 24.55
C LYS A 70 17.57 -34.69 24.13
N ASP A 71 16.27 -34.93 23.90
CA ASP A 71 15.76 -36.21 23.45
C ASP A 71 16.16 -36.50 21.99
N LYS A 72 16.77 -37.66 21.75
CA LYS A 72 17.36 -38.00 20.46
C LYS A 72 16.28 -38.20 19.38
N GLU A 73 15.19 -38.87 19.69
CA GLU A 73 14.12 -39.15 18.73
C GLU A 73 13.39 -37.87 18.29
N THR A 74 13.07 -37.01 19.25
CA THR A 74 12.46 -35.70 18.97
C THR A 74 13.41 -34.82 18.17
N LYS A 75 14.71 -34.85 18.48
CA LYS A 75 15.72 -34.10 17.73
C LYS A 75 15.80 -34.56 16.27
N GLU A 76 15.85 -35.87 16.02
CA GLU A 76 15.83 -36.45 14.66
C GLU A 76 14.57 -36.06 13.88
N LYS A 77 13.39 -36.01 14.54
CA LYS A 77 12.14 -35.53 13.91
C LYS A 77 12.23 -34.06 13.51
N LEU A 78 12.76 -33.20 14.38
CA LEU A 78 12.93 -31.77 14.10
C LEU A 78 13.95 -31.52 12.98
N GLU A 79 15.04 -32.28 12.94
CA GLU A 79 16.04 -32.23 11.87
C GLU A 79 15.43 -32.64 10.52
N LYS A 80 14.60 -33.69 10.48
CA LYS A 80 13.83 -34.06 9.29
C LYS A 80 12.85 -32.97 8.85
N SER A 81 12.16 -32.31 9.79
CA SER A 81 11.30 -31.16 9.47
C SER A 81 12.09 -29.98 8.89
N MET A 82 13.34 -29.79 9.32
CA MET A 82 14.21 -28.73 8.83
C MET A 82 14.66 -28.99 7.40
N GLU A 83 14.97 -30.24 7.08
CA GLU A 83 15.31 -30.63 5.72
C GLU A 83 14.11 -30.44 4.78
N LYS A 84 12.91 -30.90 5.19
CA LYS A 84 11.67 -30.67 4.43
C LYS A 84 11.38 -29.19 4.19
N LEU A 85 11.65 -28.31 5.17
CA LEU A 85 11.43 -26.88 4.99
C LEU A 85 12.27 -26.29 3.85
N LYS A 86 13.48 -26.83 3.63
CA LYS A 86 14.40 -26.38 2.57
C LYS A 86 14.02 -26.92 1.19
N THR A 87 13.52 -28.15 1.14
CA THR A 87 13.28 -28.88 -0.12
C THR A 87 11.85 -28.81 -0.62
N ASP A 88 10.88 -28.73 0.28
CA ASP A 88 9.48 -28.93 -0.05
C ASP A 88 8.76 -27.61 -0.31
N ASN A 89 7.69 -27.71 -1.11
CA ASN A 89 6.73 -26.62 -1.22
C ASN A 89 6.05 -26.38 0.13
N ASN A 90 6.15 -25.16 0.66
CA ASN A 90 5.99 -24.92 2.10
C ASN A 90 5.01 -23.80 2.48
N PHE A 91 4.32 -23.19 1.51
CA PHE A 91 3.26 -22.21 1.79
C PHE A 91 2.11 -22.24 0.78
N THR A 92 0.94 -21.80 1.24
CA THR A 92 -0.29 -21.69 0.43
C THR A 92 -0.69 -20.23 0.20
N ILE A 93 -1.30 -19.97 -0.95
CA ILE A 93 -1.83 -18.65 -1.32
C ILE A 93 -3.34 -18.78 -1.57
N LEU A 94 -4.12 -17.81 -1.10
CA LEU A 94 -5.48 -17.57 -1.59
C LEU A 94 -5.48 -16.34 -2.50
N GLU A 95 -5.84 -16.52 -3.77
CA GLU A 95 -6.32 -15.42 -4.62
C GLU A 95 -7.84 -15.36 -4.48
N ALA A 96 -8.35 -14.40 -3.72
CA ALA A 96 -9.75 -14.41 -3.29
C ALA A 96 -10.74 -14.04 -4.41
N LEU A 97 -10.31 -13.23 -5.38
CA LEU A 97 -11.12 -12.77 -6.52
C LEU A 97 -10.31 -12.92 -7.82
N ALA A 98 -10.30 -14.11 -8.40
CA ALA A 98 -9.29 -14.48 -9.38
C ALA A 98 -9.65 -14.16 -10.84
N ALA A 99 -10.92 -13.96 -11.17
CA ALA A 99 -11.43 -13.75 -12.52
C ALA A 99 -10.90 -14.79 -13.52
N SER A 100 -9.92 -14.44 -14.36
CA SER A 100 -9.32 -15.37 -15.33
C SER A 100 -8.28 -16.33 -14.74
N GLY A 101 -7.87 -16.12 -13.50
CA GLY A 101 -6.79 -16.85 -12.83
C GLY A 101 -5.38 -16.44 -13.27
N LEU A 102 -5.23 -15.33 -14.02
CA LEU A 102 -3.92 -14.87 -14.50
C LEU A 102 -2.88 -14.76 -13.37
N ARG A 103 -3.26 -14.10 -12.27
CA ARG A 103 -2.36 -13.87 -11.14
C ARG A 103 -2.00 -15.20 -10.47
N SER A 104 -2.95 -16.09 -10.21
CA SER A 104 -2.68 -17.45 -9.73
C SER A 104 -1.75 -18.27 -10.64
N VAL A 105 -1.96 -18.21 -11.96
CA VAL A 105 -1.09 -18.91 -12.92
C VAL A 105 0.32 -18.32 -12.91
N ARG A 106 0.46 -17.00 -12.81
CA ARG A 106 1.77 -16.35 -12.64
C ARG A 106 2.41 -16.75 -11.32
N TYR A 107 1.67 -16.77 -10.21
CA TYR A 107 2.16 -17.23 -8.91
C TYR A 107 2.74 -18.64 -9.00
N ALA A 108 2.00 -19.58 -9.58
CA ALA A 108 2.46 -20.95 -9.77
C ALA A 108 3.72 -21.09 -10.65
N LYS A 109 3.91 -20.22 -11.64
CA LYS A 109 5.06 -20.28 -12.57
C LYS A 109 6.27 -19.47 -12.14
N GLU A 110 6.08 -18.44 -11.30
CA GLU A 110 7.09 -17.42 -11.03
C GLU A 110 7.53 -17.39 -9.57
N ILE A 111 6.80 -18.06 -8.66
CA ILE A 111 7.11 -18.13 -7.24
C ILE A 111 7.58 -19.55 -6.87
N PRO A 112 8.84 -19.73 -6.44
CA PRO A 112 9.36 -21.04 -6.05
C PRO A 112 8.75 -21.51 -4.73
N GLN A 113 8.79 -22.83 -4.49
CA GLN A 113 8.32 -23.49 -3.25
C GLN A 113 6.84 -23.26 -2.90
N LEU A 114 6.04 -22.79 -3.86
CA LEU A 114 4.61 -22.64 -3.70
C LEU A 114 3.93 -24.00 -3.67
N LYS A 115 3.19 -24.29 -2.58
CA LYS A 115 2.49 -25.57 -2.42
C LYS A 115 1.20 -25.61 -3.23
N GLN A 116 0.39 -24.56 -3.09
CA GLN A 116 -0.89 -24.45 -3.74
C GLN A 116 -1.33 -22.99 -3.75
N VAL A 117 -1.97 -22.58 -4.84
CA VAL A 117 -2.80 -21.37 -4.92
C VAL A 117 -4.25 -21.81 -5.01
N VAL A 118 -5.07 -21.40 -4.04
CA VAL A 118 -6.52 -21.47 -4.14
C VAL A 118 -6.98 -20.27 -4.96
N CYS A 119 -7.48 -20.54 -6.15
CA CYS A 119 -7.90 -19.57 -7.14
C CYS A 119 -9.43 -19.45 -7.07
N ASN A 120 -9.91 -18.51 -6.27
CA ASN A 120 -11.33 -18.38 -5.95
C ASN A 120 -12.04 -17.35 -6.84
N ASP A 121 -13.25 -17.68 -7.29
CA ASP A 121 -14.18 -16.70 -7.85
C ASP A 121 -15.64 -17.08 -7.55
N ILE A 122 -16.54 -16.10 -7.57
CA ILE A 122 -17.98 -16.30 -7.35
C ILE A 122 -18.72 -16.64 -8.64
N GLU A 123 -18.16 -16.31 -9.80
CA GLU A 123 -18.80 -16.55 -11.09
C GLU A 123 -18.38 -17.93 -11.65
N SER A 124 -19.35 -18.76 -12.06
CA SER A 124 -19.07 -20.07 -12.67
C SER A 124 -18.17 -19.99 -13.90
N ASP A 125 -18.41 -18.97 -14.75
CA ASP A 125 -17.65 -18.74 -15.99
C ASP A 125 -16.17 -18.41 -15.70
N ALA A 126 -15.90 -17.74 -14.57
CA ALA A 126 -14.54 -17.47 -14.12
C ALA A 126 -13.84 -18.78 -13.73
N ILE A 127 -14.53 -19.70 -13.05
CA ILE A 127 -13.98 -21.01 -12.68
C ILE A 127 -13.64 -21.85 -13.92
N GLU A 128 -14.50 -21.83 -14.95
CA GLU A 128 -14.21 -22.48 -16.22
C GLU A 128 -12.99 -21.86 -16.92
N ALA A 129 -12.89 -20.52 -16.91
CA ALA A 129 -11.73 -19.82 -17.44
C ALA A 129 -10.45 -20.17 -16.69
N ILE A 130 -10.50 -20.26 -15.35
CA ILE A 130 -9.38 -20.67 -14.51
C ILE A 130 -8.93 -22.08 -14.90
N ARG A 131 -9.83 -23.07 -14.93
CA ARG A 131 -9.49 -24.46 -15.32
C ARG A 131 -8.83 -24.52 -16.70
N ARG A 132 -9.42 -23.82 -17.68
CA ARG A 132 -8.88 -23.73 -19.03
C ARG A 132 -7.46 -23.15 -19.03
N ASN A 133 -7.24 -22.04 -18.32
CA ASN A 133 -5.96 -21.36 -18.27
C ASN A 133 -4.91 -22.18 -17.51
N VAL A 134 -5.27 -22.85 -16.42
CA VAL A 134 -4.39 -23.78 -15.69
C VAL A 134 -3.91 -24.89 -16.62
N LYS A 135 -4.84 -25.56 -17.32
CA LYS A 135 -4.52 -26.60 -18.31
C LYS A 135 -3.65 -26.08 -19.44
N TYR A 136 -3.99 -24.93 -20.02
CA TYR A 136 -3.24 -24.33 -21.13
C TYR A 136 -1.79 -23.98 -20.75
N ASN A 137 -1.55 -23.64 -19.49
CA ASN A 137 -0.21 -23.34 -18.97
C ASN A 137 0.57 -24.58 -18.52
N GLY A 138 0.04 -25.79 -18.71
CA GLY A 138 0.68 -27.04 -18.29
C GLY A 138 0.77 -27.20 -16.78
N LEU A 139 -0.13 -26.57 -16.03
CA LEU A 139 -0.17 -26.63 -14.57
C LEU A 139 -1.23 -27.66 -14.11
N SER A 140 -1.04 -28.23 -12.91
CA SER A 140 -2.03 -29.11 -12.28
C SER A 140 -3.04 -28.32 -11.45
N GLU A 141 -4.27 -28.85 -11.32
CA GLU A 141 -5.26 -28.30 -10.38
C GLU A 141 -4.87 -28.52 -8.91
N GLU A 142 -3.89 -29.38 -8.63
CA GLU A 142 -3.31 -29.48 -7.29
C GLU A 142 -2.50 -28.23 -6.92
N LEU A 143 -1.71 -27.70 -7.86
CA LEU A 143 -0.92 -26.49 -7.66
C LEU A 143 -1.77 -25.22 -7.80
N VAL A 144 -2.68 -25.16 -8.77
CA VAL A 144 -3.62 -24.04 -8.94
C VAL A 144 -5.03 -24.58 -8.85
N ARG A 145 -5.57 -24.59 -7.63
CA ARG A 145 -6.87 -25.19 -7.30
C ARG A 145 -7.99 -24.19 -7.60
N PRO A 146 -8.85 -24.43 -8.61
CA PRO A 146 -10.04 -23.62 -8.82
C PRO A 146 -11.01 -23.81 -7.66
N ASN A 147 -11.58 -22.72 -7.15
CA ASN A 147 -12.59 -22.75 -6.09
C ASN A 147 -13.77 -21.86 -6.44
N HIS A 148 -14.98 -22.41 -6.45
CA HIS A 148 -16.20 -21.65 -6.68
C HIS A 148 -16.82 -21.24 -5.34
N GLY A 149 -16.76 -19.96 -5.00
CA GLY A 149 -17.29 -19.51 -3.72
C GLY A 149 -17.23 -18.01 -3.50
N ASP A 150 -18.06 -17.54 -2.57
CA ASP A 150 -17.93 -16.19 -2.01
C ASP A 150 -16.60 -16.09 -1.25
N ALA A 151 -15.77 -15.11 -1.64
CA ALA A 151 -14.47 -14.86 -1.03
C ALA A 151 -14.53 -14.70 0.50
N MET A 152 -15.58 -14.05 1.03
CA MET A 152 -15.78 -13.91 2.47
C MET A 152 -15.96 -15.29 3.10
N ARG A 153 -16.86 -16.11 2.54
CA ARG A 153 -17.14 -17.46 3.06
C ARG A 153 -15.88 -18.33 3.03
N VAL A 154 -15.15 -18.34 1.92
CA VAL A 154 -13.90 -19.12 1.80
C VAL A 154 -12.91 -18.78 2.91
N MET A 155 -12.79 -17.51 3.27
CA MET A 155 -11.93 -17.09 4.39
C MET A 155 -12.54 -17.45 5.74
N TYR A 156 -13.84 -17.23 5.94
CA TYR A 156 -14.52 -17.54 7.20
C TYR A 156 -14.59 -19.04 7.51
N ASP A 157 -14.63 -19.91 6.50
CA ASP A 157 -14.60 -21.36 6.66
C ASP A 157 -13.27 -21.86 7.28
N THR A 158 -12.21 -21.04 7.23
CA THR A 158 -10.93 -21.32 7.92
C THR A 158 -10.91 -20.88 9.39
N VAL A 159 -11.91 -20.14 9.85
CA VAL A 159 -11.92 -19.59 11.22
C VAL A 159 -12.18 -20.72 12.21
N GLY A 160 -11.31 -20.83 13.22
CA GLY A 160 -11.36 -21.92 14.19
C GLY A 160 -10.72 -23.24 13.72
N THR A 161 -10.16 -23.30 12.51
CA THR A 161 -9.42 -24.45 12.00
C THR A 161 -7.91 -24.16 11.97
N ASP A 162 -7.11 -25.23 11.82
CA ASP A 162 -5.66 -25.14 11.57
C ASP A 162 -5.35 -24.84 10.09
N GLU A 163 -6.36 -24.84 9.21
CA GLU A 163 -6.21 -24.64 7.77
C GLU A 163 -6.17 -23.15 7.43
N LYS A 164 -5.00 -22.52 7.63
CA LYS A 164 -4.76 -21.10 7.29
C LYS A 164 -4.07 -20.95 5.94
N PHE A 165 -4.23 -19.76 5.34
CA PHE A 165 -3.46 -19.35 4.17
C PHE A 165 -2.23 -18.57 4.61
N ASP A 166 -1.05 -18.92 4.11
CA ASP A 166 0.15 -18.14 4.43
C ASP A 166 0.17 -16.78 3.72
N VAL A 167 -0.44 -16.70 2.53
CA VAL A 167 -0.66 -15.46 1.78
C VAL A 167 -2.13 -15.34 1.38
N ILE A 168 -2.71 -14.16 1.52
CA ILE A 168 -4.04 -13.84 0.96
C ILE A 168 -3.92 -12.59 0.09
N ASP A 169 -4.31 -12.71 -1.18
CA ASP A 169 -4.39 -11.60 -2.12
C ASP A 169 -5.85 -11.18 -2.35
N LEU A 170 -6.15 -9.95 -1.95
CA LEU A 170 -7.43 -9.28 -2.15
C LEU A 170 -7.27 -8.23 -3.25
N ASP A 171 -7.78 -8.51 -4.44
CA ASP A 171 -7.74 -7.61 -5.60
C ASP A 171 -9.14 -7.35 -6.19
N PRO A 172 -10.11 -6.82 -5.42
CA PRO A 172 -11.46 -6.61 -5.91
C PRO A 172 -11.56 -5.38 -6.83
N TYR A 173 -12.62 -5.35 -7.65
CA TYR A 173 -13.07 -4.11 -8.25
C TYR A 173 -13.65 -3.19 -7.17
N GLY A 174 -13.03 -2.04 -6.95
CA GLY A 174 -13.45 -1.05 -5.95
C GLY A 174 -12.76 -1.23 -4.61
N SER A 175 -13.52 -1.59 -3.57
CA SER A 175 -13.02 -1.60 -2.19
C SER A 175 -12.73 -3.01 -1.69
N ALA A 176 -11.63 -3.17 -0.94
CA ALA A 176 -11.35 -4.39 -0.19
C ALA A 176 -12.07 -4.49 1.17
N ALA A 177 -12.74 -3.42 1.62
CA ALA A 177 -13.35 -3.33 2.95
C ALA A 177 -14.20 -4.55 3.36
N PRO A 178 -15.10 -5.10 2.50
CA PRO A 178 -15.94 -6.24 2.89
C PRO A 178 -15.16 -7.52 3.25
N PHE A 179 -13.94 -7.66 2.73
CA PHE A 179 -13.15 -8.89 2.83
C PHE A 179 -12.17 -8.88 4.01
N ILE A 180 -11.96 -7.72 4.65
CA ILE A 180 -10.86 -7.52 5.61
C ILE A 180 -11.02 -8.37 6.87
N ASP A 181 -12.21 -8.42 7.47
CA ASP A 181 -12.43 -9.17 8.72
C ASP A 181 -12.19 -10.69 8.53
N GLY A 182 -12.55 -11.23 7.36
CA GLY A 182 -12.23 -12.62 7.00
C GLY A 182 -10.73 -12.81 6.78
N ALA A 183 -10.10 -11.93 6.00
CA ALA A 183 -8.69 -12.04 5.64
C ALA A 183 -7.75 -11.98 6.85
N VAL A 184 -7.98 -11.05 7.80
CA VAL A 184 -7.15 -10.94 9.01
C VAL A 184 -7.32 -12.12 9.96
N GLN A 185 -8.31 -12.99 9.78
CA GLN A 185 -8.50 -14.21 10.56
C GLN A 185 -8.04 -15.47 9.81
N ALA A 186 -8.15 -15.47 8.48
CA ALA A 186 -7.78 -16.59 7.61
C ALA A 186 -6.27 -16.66 7.33
N VAL A 187 -5.57 -15.53 7.42
CA VAL A 187 -4.12 -15.49 7.21
C VAL A 187 -3.36 -16.12 8.37
N ALA A 188 -2.34 -16.93 8.07
CA ALA A 188 -1.50 -17.60 9.05
C ALA A 188 -0.71 -16.61 9.93
N GLU A 189 -0.11 -17.11 11.02
CA GLU A 189 0.71 -16.30 11.92
C GLU A 189 1.96 -15.77 11.20
N GLY A 190 2.09 -14.45 11.10
CA GLY A 190 3.16 -13.82 10.31
C GLY A 190 3.00 -13.97 8.80
N GLY A 191 1.84 -14.43 8.34
CA GLY A 191 1.48 -14.50 6.92
C GLY A 191 1.28 -13.12 6.30
N LEU A 192 1.20 -13.09 4.96
CA LEU A 192 1.16 -11.89 4.15
C LEU A 192 -0.27 -11.61 3.65
N LEU A 193 -0.77 -10.40 3.87
CA LEU A 193 -1.93 -9.87 3.16
C LEU A 193 -1.46 -8.92 2.07
N CYS A 194 -1.93 -9.14 0.85
CA CYS A 194 -1.77 -8.24 -0.28
C CYS A 194 -3.12 -7.63 -0.61
N VAL A 195 -3.30 -6.33 -0.42
CA VAL A 195 -4.61 -5.67 -0.49
C VAL A 195 -4.60 -4.57 -1.55
N THR A 196 -5.50 -4.66 -2.53
CA THR A 196 -5.77 -3.61 -3.50
C THR A 196 -7.09 -2.89 -3.21
N CYS A 197 -7.10 -1.56 -3.29
CA CYS A 197 -8.33 -0.77 -3.41
C CYS A 197 -8.24 0.10 -4.67
N THR A 198 -9.20 0.00 -5.58
CA THR A 198 -9.26 0.78 -6.82
C THR A 198 -10.26 1.94 -6.77
N ASP A 199 -10.97 2.15 -5.66
CA ASP A 199 -11.95 3.22 -5.49
C ASP A 199 -11.34 4.54 -4.97
N LEU A 200 -10.24 5.00 -5.61
CA LEU A 200 -9.56 6.23 -5.22
C LEU A 200 -10.44 7.49 -5.28
N ALA A 201 -11.49 7.51 -6.09
CA ALA A 201 -12.46 8.61 -6.09
C ALA A 201 -13.15 8.79 -4.72
N ILE A 202 -13.31 7.69 -3.96
CA ILE A 202 -13.86 7.68 -2.60
C ILE A 202 -12.75 8.02 -1.59
N LEU A 203 -11.58 7.38 -1.70
CA LEU A 203 -10.50 7.48 -0.71
C LEU A 203 -9.70 8.80 -0.77
N ALA A 204 -9.52 9.37 -1.97
CA ALA A 204 -8.68 10.53 -2.25
C ALA A 204 -9.47 11.71 -2.86
N GLY A 205 -10.75 11.52 -3.16
CA GLY A 205 -11.64 12.56 -3.67
C GLY A 205 -12.44 13.27 -2.57
N SER A 206 -13.31 14.20 -2.97
CA SER A 206 -14.22 14.91 -2.06
C SER A 206 -15.70 14.73 -2.33
N MET A 207 -16.06 13.90 -3.31
CA MET A 207 -17.46 13.76 -3.70
C MET A 207 -18.24 12.83 -2.77
N HIS A 208 -17.56 11.87 -2.13
CA HIS A 208 -18.20 10.82 -1.35
C HIS A 208 -17.51 10.56 0.00
N PRO A 209 -17.27 11.59 0.84
CA PRO A 209 -16.64 11.42 2.15
C PRO A 209 -17.44 10.51 3.08
N GLU A 210 -18.77 10.52 3.00
CA GLU A 210 -19.66 9.63 3.76
C GLU A 210 -19.48 8.17 3.36
N THR A 211 -19.30 7.90 2.06
CA THR A 211 -19.02 6.56 1.55
C THR A 211 -17.63 6.09 1.99
N CYS A 212 -16.63 6.99 1.99
CA CYS A 212 -15.29 6.70 2.51
C CYS A 212 -15.36 6.32 3.99
N PHE A 213 -16.08 7.10 4.79
CA PHE A 213 -16.26 6.81 6.21
C PHE A 213 -16.96 5.46 6.43
N GLY A 214 -18.03 5.16 5.68
CA GLY A 214 -18.75 3.90 5.78
C GLY A 214 -17.91 2.65 5.44
N LYS A 215 -17.00 2.76 4.46
CA LYS A 215 -16.14 1.64 4.04
C LYS A 215 -14.87 1.51 4.89
N TYR A 216 -14.22 2.62 5.21
CA TYR A 216 -12.86 2.64 5.76
C TYR A 216 -12.80 3.09 7.23
N GLY A 217 -13.92 3.56 7.79
CA GLY A 217 -14.00 3.98 9.20
C GLY A 217 -13.31 5.30 9.51
N GLY A 218 -12.94 6.10 8.51
CA GLY A 218 -12.30 7.39 8.68
C GLY A 218 -12.60 8.38 7.56
N MET A 219 -12.51 9.67 7.90
CA MET A 219 -12.81 10.79 7.02
C MET A 219 -11.60 11.13 6.12
N PRO A 220 -11.75 11.21 4.80
CA PRO A 220 -10.65 11.56 3.90
C PRO A 220 -10.34 13.06 3.93
N LEU A 221 -9.13 13.41 3.51
CA LEU A 221 -8.68 14.79 3.27
C LEU A 221 -8.16 14.88 1.84
N LYS A 222 -8.66 15.84 1.05
CA LYS A 222 -8.44 15.91 -0.39
C LYS A 222 -7.35 16.91 -0.84
N HIS A 223 -6.84 17.76 0.04
CA HIS A 223 -6.05 18.91 -0.40
C HIS A 223 -4.56 18.60 -0.54
N MET A 224 -3.81 18.55 0.55
CA MET A 224 -2.34 18.53 0.48
C MET A 224 -1.77 17.14 0.17
N PHE A 225 -2.31 16.09 0.80
CA PHE A 225 -1.74 14.74 0.80
C PHE A 225 -2.79 13.63 0.58
N PRO A 226 -3.71 13.76 -0.40
CA PRO A 226 -4.87 12.88 -0.53
C PRO A 226 -4.52 11.40 -0.71
N HIS A 227 -3.44 11.10 -1.44
CA HIS A 227 -3.01 9.74 -1.70
C HIS A 227 -2.39 9.06 -0.48
N GLU A 228 -1.62 9.79 0.34
CA GLU A 228 -1.09 9.24 1.58
C GLU A 228 -2.20 9.09 2.63
N MET A 229 -3.15 10.03 2.69
CA MET A 229 -4.34 9.90 3.53
C MET A 229 -5.12 8.63 3.20
N ALA A 230 -5.34 8.37 1.91
CA ALA A 230 -5.98 7.16 1.43
C ALA A 230 -5.25 5.87 1.89
N LEU A 231 -3.91 5.83 1.79
CA LEU A 231 -3.10 4.70 2.30
C LEU A 231 -3.28 4.49 3.80
N ARG A 232 -3.27 5.58 4.57
CA ARG A 232 -3.38 5.55 6.03
C ARG A 232 -4.79 5.13 6.49
N LEU A 233 -5.83 5.45 5.73
CA LEU A 233 -7.20 4.97 5.99
C LEU A 233 -7.32 3.45 5.75
N VAL A 234 -6.73 2.93 4.67
CA VAL A 234 -6.72 1.48 4.41
C VAL A 234 -5.95 0.72 5.49
N LEU A 235 -4.79 1.22 5.91
CA LEU A 235 -4.03 0.64 7.02
C LEU A 235 -4.79 0.71 8.34
N GLN A 236 -5.50 1.80 8.61
CA GLN A 236 -6.32 1.93 9.82
C GLN A 236 -7.46 0.91 9.84
N MET A 237 -8.14 0.71 8.71
CA MET A 237 -9.18 -0.32 8.57
C MET A 237 -8.61 -1.71 8.86
N LEU A 238 -7.47 -2.06 8.24
CA LEU A 238 -6.76 -3.32 8.48
C LEU A 238 -6.40 -3.53 9.95
N GLN A 239 -5.79 -2.53 10.60
CA GLN A 239 -5.42 -2.61 12.01
C GLN A 239 -6.65 -2.69 12.93
N THR A 240 -7.72 -1.96 12.62
CA THR A 240 -8.95 -1.95 13.42
C THR A 240 -9.61 -3.32 13.39
N SER A 241 -9.72 -3.94 12.21
CA SER A 241 -10.20 -5.31 12.07
C SER A 241 -9.30 -6.32 12.77
N ALA A 242 -7.99 -6.29 12.54
CA ALA A 242 -7.04 -7.21 13.19
C ALA A 242 -7.09 -7.11 14.73
N GLY A 243 -7.21 -5.89 15.26
CA GLY A 243 -7.23 -5.62 16.69
C GLY A 243 -8.39 -6.30 17.43
N ARG A 244 -9.57 -6.43 16.80
CA ARG A 244 -10.73 -7.15 17.37
C ARG A 244 -10.41 -8.61 17.68
N TYR A 245 -9.47 -9.19 16.94
CA TYR A 245 -9.07 -10.60 17.04
C TYR A 245 -7.74 -10.79 17.76
N LYS A 246 -7.29 -9.80 18.54
CA LYS A 246 -5.99 -9.80 19.26
C LYS A 246 -4.78 -9.87 18.32
N ARG A 247 -4.96 -9.50 17.05
CA ARG A 247 -3.92 -9.46 16.02
C ARG A 247 -3.54 -8.02 15.70
N HIS A 248 -2.36 -7.83 15.14
CA HIS A 248 -1.89 -6.53 14.67
C HIS A 248 -1.21 -6.68 13.32
N ILE A 249 -1.22 -5.59 12.55
CA ILE A 249 -0.55 -5.52 11.26
C ILE A 249 0.85 -4.93 11.40
N VAL A 250 1.74 -5.37 10.51
CA VAL A 250 3.04 -4.76 10.25
C VAL A 250 3.07 -4.38 8.76
N PRO A 251 2.90 -3.09 8.42
CA PRO A 251 3.03 -2.61 7.04
C PRO A 251 4.43 -2.86 6.51
N LEU A 252 4.53 -3.55 5.37
CA LEU A 252 5.79 -3.82 4.69
C LEU A 252 6.04 -2.80 3.58
N VAL A 253 5.05 -2.63 2.70
CA VAL A 253 5.09 -1.68 1.59
C VAL A 253 3.65 -1.22 1.29
N SER A 254 3.41 0.09 1.26
CA SER A 254 2.09 0.68 0.97
C SER A 254 2.22 1.69 -0.16
N CYS A 255 1.64 1.41 -1.32
CA CYS A 255 1.84 2.21 -2.54
C CYS A 255 0.54 2.83 -3.04
N SER A 256 0.56 4.13 -3.37
CA SER A 256 -0.43 4.74 -4.27
C SER A 256 0.08 4.67 -5.70
N ILE A 257 -0.68 4.01 -6.59
CA ILE A 257 -0.22 3.65 -7.93
C ILE A 257 -1.31 3.99 -8.93
N ASP A 258 -1.07 4.99 -9.78
CA ASP A 258 -1.98 5.47 -10.82
C ASP A 258 -3.38 5.75 -10.26
N PHE A 259 -4.27 4.77 -10.29
CA PHE A 259 -5.67 4.84 -9.85
C PHE A 259 -6.06 3.83 -8.76
N TYR A 260 -5.09 3.14 -8.15
CA TYR A 260 -5.33 2.19 -7.07
C TYR A 260 -4.32 2.33 -5.93
N LEU A 261 -4.65 1.77 -4.78
CA LEU A 261 -3.73 1.55 -3.68
C LEU A 261 -3.35 0.08 -3.64
N ARG A 262 -2.10 -0.23 -3.31
CA ARG A 262 -1.62 -1.59 -3.04
C ARG A 262 -0.85 -1.61 -1.74
N VAL A 263 -1.32 -2.42 -0.79
CA VAL A 263 -0.75 -2.51 0.56
C VAL A 263 -0.35 -3.95 0.84
N PHE A 264 0.88 -4.14 1.32
CA PHE A 264 1.42 -5.41 1.76
C PHE A 264 1.65 -5.35 3.27
N VAL A 265 0.96 -6.18 4.05
CA VAL A 265 1.10 -6.22 5.52
C VAL A 265 1.30 -7.65 6.00
N ARG A 266 2.12 -7.83 7.04
CA ARG A 266 2.12 -9.08 7.82
C ARG A 266 1.13 -8.97 8.97
N VAL A 267 0.54 -10.10 9.36
CA VAL A 267 -0.43 -10.14 10.47
C VAL A 267 0.01 -11.12 11.55
N TYR A 268 0.12 -10.63 12.77
CA TYR A 268 0.62 -11.41 13.92
C TYR A 268 -0.34 -11.36 15.09
N THR A 269 -0.39 -12.45 15.86
CA THR A 269 -1.16 -12.56 17.08
C THR A 269 -0.35 -12.03 18.26
N SER A 270 -0.74 -10.87 18.80
CA SER A 270 -0.09 -10.30 19.97
C SER A 270 -1.04 -9.34 20.69
N PRO A 271 -1.74 -9.81 21.74
CA PRO A 271 -2.57 -8.94 22.57
C PRO A 271 -1.80 -7.76 23.16
N LYS A 272 -0.49 -7.93 23.39
CA LYS A 272 0.39 -6.85 23.85
C LYS A 272 0.50 -5.75 22.79
N GLN A 273 0.82 -6.09 21.53
CA GLN A 273 0.96 -5.10 20.47
C GLN A 273 -0.37 -4.39 20.15
N VAL A 274 -1.50 -5.08 20.28
CA VAL A 274 -2.84 -4.48 20.11
C VAL A 274 -3.09 -3.32 21.08
N LYS A 275 -2.52 -3.35 22.30
CA LYS A 275 -2.66 -2.25 23.26
C LYS A 275 -2.04 -0.92 22.79
N TYR A 276 -1.09 -0.97 21.85
CA TYR A 276 -0.50 0.22 21.24
C TYR A 276 -1.28 0.72 20.02
N SER A 277 -2.39 0.08 19.63
CA SER A 277 -3.15 0.51 18.44
C SER A 277 -3.55 1.98 18.53
N ALA A 278 -4.02 2.43 19.69
CA ALA A 278 -4.44 3.82 19.89
C ALA A 278 -3.29 4.84 19.73
N THR A 279 -2.02 4.45 19.92
CA THR A 279 -0.88 5.37 19.69
C THR A 279 -0.55 5.50 18.20
N LYS A 280 -1.00 4.55 17.38
CA LYS A 280 -0.83 4.49 15.92
C LYS A 280 -2.11 4.85 15.16
N THR A 281 -3.16 5.25 15.86
CA THR A 281 -4.40 5.79 15.28
C THR A 281 -4.45 7.28 15.56
N ALA A 282 -4.62 8.11 14.54
CA ALA A 282 -4.62 9.56 14.69
C ALA A 282 -5.76 10.27 13.97
N ILE A 283 -6.15 11.41 14.54
CA ILE A 283 -6.95 12.44 13.89
C ILE A 283 -5.99 13.44 13.25
N VAL A 284 -6.36 13.94 12.08
CA VAL A 284 -5.55 14.89 11.31
C VAL A 284 -6.31 16.21 11.20
N TYR A 285 -5.69 17.29 11.64
CA TYR A 285 -6.19 18.64 11.44
C TYR A 285 -5.46 19.25 10.24
N GLU A 286 -6.17 19.56 9.16
CA GLU A 286 -5.62 20.24 7.97
C GLU A 286 -6.25 21.63 7.86
N CYS A 287 -5.45 22.69 7.87
CA CYS A 287 -5.93 24.05 7.72
C CYS A 287 -6.64 24.25 6.36
N SER A 288 -7.83 24.82 6.36
CA SER A 288 -8.63 25.07 5.15
C SER A 288 -8.05 26.18 4.25
N GLY A 289 -7.21 27.06 4.80
CA GLY A 289 -6.58 28.16 4.06
C GLY A 289 -5.18 27.82 3.55
N CYS A 290 -4.26 27.54 4.48
CA CYS A 290 -2.84 27.33 4.13
C CYS A 290 -2.44 25.86 4.05
N HIS A 291 -3.32 24.91 4.39
CA HIS A 291 -3.03 23.47 4.38
C HIS A 291 -1.94 23.00 5.36
N ALA A 292 -1.49 23.87 6.28
CA ALA A 292 -0.73 23.45 7.44
C ALA A 292 -1.50 22.37 8.21
N TYR A 293 -0.79 21.34 8.66
CA TYR A 293 -1.43 20.17 9.26
C TYR A 293 -0.78 19.74 10.57
N THR A 294 -1.57 19.05 11.39
CA THR A 294 -1.14 18.46 12.65
C THR A 294 -1.78 17.09 12.83
N VAL A 295 -0.99 16.13 13.29
CA VAL A 295 -1.42 14.74 13.48
C VAL A 295 -1.48 14.45 14.97
N GLN A 296 -2.67 14.09 15.46
CA GLN A 296 -2.94 13.83 16.87
C GLN A 296 -3.29 12.36 17.07
N SER A 297 -2.38 11.58 17.65
CA SER A 297 -2.70 10.23 18.09
C SER A 297 -3.83 10.21 19.13
N LEU A 298 -4.64 9.16 19.15
CA LEU A 298 -5.77 9.04 20.09
C LEU A 298 -5.34 8.51 21.47
N GLY A 299 -4.23 7.79 21.55
CA GLY A 299 -3.66 7.29 22.79
C GLY A 299 -2.18 7.62 22.94
N LYS A 300 -1.71 7.56 24.19
CA LYS A 300 -0.30 7.64 24.57
C LYS A 300 0.06 6.55 25.56
N VAL A 301 1.34 6.18 25.59
CA VAL A 301 1.91 5.26 26.60
C VAL A 301 2.90 6.04 27.44
N GLY A 302 2.67 6.07 28.75
CA GLY A 302 3.64 6.53 29.74
C GLY A 302 4.20 5.36 30.55
N LEU A 303 5.29 5.59 31.26
CA LEU A 303 5.84 4.64 32.23
C LEU A 303 5.39 5.04 33.64
N LYS A 304 5.00 4.06 34.45
CA LYS A 304 4.81 4.23 35.90
C LYS A 304 6.16 4.15 36.61
N ASP A 305 6.20 4.56 37.87
CA ASP A 305 7.40 4.50 38.72
C ASP A 305 8.01 3.09 38.82
N ASN A 306 7.17 2.05 38.74
CA ASN A 306 7.60 0.65 38.75
C ASN A 306 8.01 0.11 37.36
N GLY A 307 8.16 0.97 36.35
CA GLY A 307 8.51 0.61 34.98
C GLY A 307 7.36 0.01 34.15
N ALA A 308 6.17 -0.19 34.73
CA ALA A 308 5.03 -0.72 33.99
C ALA A 308 4.42 0.33 33.06
N GLU A 309 4.03 -0.09 31.86
CA GLU A 309 3.37 0.78 30.89
C GLU A 309 1.95 1.16 31.34
N ARG A 310 1.61 2.44 31.15
CA ARG A 310 0.27 2.98 31.37
C ARG A 310 -0.24 3.58 30.06
N HIS A 311 -1.26 2.94 29.50
CA HIS A 311 -1.97 3.45 28.34
C HIS A 311 -3.05 4.44 28.79
N THR A 312 -3.09 5.62 28.19
CA THR A 312 -4.11 6.65 28.45
C THR A 312 -4.55 7.31 27.15
N PRO A 313 -5.74 7.93 27.10
CA PRO A 313 -6.08 8.86 26.02
C PRO A 313 -5.01 9.94 25.85
N ALA A 314 -4.80 10.40 24.61
CA ALA A 314 -3.97 11.56 24.34
C ALA A 314 -4.66 12.85 24.79
N ASN A 315 -3.88 13.88 25.13
CA ASN A 315 -4.41 15.21 25.41
C ASN A 315 -4.60 15.97 24.09
N GLY A 316 -5.70 16.71 23.96
CA GLY A 316 -5.97 17.55 22.79
C GLY A 316 -7.04 18.60 23.09
N PRO A 317 -7.39 19.43 22.10
CA PRO A 317 -6.87 19.42 20.73
C PRO A 317 -5.40 19.90 20.64
N SER A 318 -4.68 19.41 19.63
CA SER A 318 -3.30 19.79 19.30
C SER A 318 -3.21 21.08 18.47
N VAL A 319 -4.36 21.65 18.11
CA VAL A 319 -4.49 22.91 17.37
C VAL A 319 -5.49 23.83 18.09
N ASN A 320 -5.35 25.13 17.88
CA ASN A 320 -6.33 26.13 18.31
C ASN A 320 -7.59 26.10 17.43
N SER A 321 -8.59 26.92 17.76
CA SER A 321 -9.80 27.07 16.93
C SER A 321 -9.50 27.59 15.52
N LEU A 322 -8.44 28.39 15.38
CA LEU A 322 -7.94 28.95 14.13
C LEU A 322 -6.46 28.63 13.95
N CYS A 323 -6.05 28.48 12.70
CA CYS A 323 -4.67 28.18 12.33
C CYS A 323 -3.73 29.32 12.74
N GLU A 324 -2.64 28.98 13.44
CA GLU A 324 -1.61 29.94 13.84
C GLU A 324 -0.91 30.65 12.67
N ASN A 325 -0.95 30.06 11.47
CA ASN A 325 -0.24 30.58 10.30
C ASN A 325 -1.09 31.59 9.50
N CYS A 326 -2.38 31.29 9.28
CA CYS A 326 -3.25 32.09 8.41
C CYS A 326 -4.64 32.42 8.99
N HIS A 327 -4.91 32.03 10.24
CA HIS A 327 -6.18 32.24 10.95
C HIS A 327 -7.43 31.61 10.31
N SER A 328 -7.27 30.72 9.33
CA SER A 328 -8.38 29.92 8.79
C SER A 328 -8.72 28.75 9.71
N THR A 329 -9.90 28.15 9.52
CA THR A 329 -10.34 26.96 10.25
C THR A 329 -9.59 25.70 9.85
N HIS A 330 -9.87 24.57 10.52
CA HIS A 330 -9.30 23.26 10.23
C HIS A 330 -10.37 22.28 9.75
N HIS A 331 -10.06 21.51 8.71
CA HIS A 331 -10.73 20.26 8.40
C HIS A 331 -10.20 19.15 9.30
N ILE A 332 -11.08 18.21 9.66
CA ILE A 332 -10.76 17.05 10.48
C ILE A 332 -10.81 15.80 9.60
N GLY A 333 -9.70 15.09 9.53
CA GLY A 333 -9.55 13.81 8.85
C GLY A 333 -9.28 12.66 9.82
N GLY A 334 -9.47 11.43 9.34
CA GLY A 334 -9.24 10.21 10.09
C GLY A 334 -10.49 9.70 10.82
N PRO A 335 -10.34 8.76 11.78
CA PRO A 335 -9.09 8.20 12.26
C PRO A 335 -8.27 7.52 11.15
N ALA A 336 -6.96 7.76 11.13
CA ALA A 336 -6.03 7.25 10.14
C ALA A 336 -4.79 6.66 10.82
N TRP A 337 -4.12 5.72 10.15
CA TRP A 337 -2.88 5.14 10.64
C TRP A 337 -1.78 6.20 10.70
N SER A 338 -1.20 6.45 11.88
CA SER A 338 -0.08 7.38 12.09
C SER A 338 1.28 6.70 12.16
N GLY A 339 1.34 5.37 12.15
CA GLY A 339 2.59 4.62 12.10
C GLY A 339 3.30 4.70 10.75
N GLN A 340 4.40 3.95 10.64
CA GLN A 340 5.17 3.78 9.40
C GLN A 340 4.32 3.12 8.31
N LEU A 341 4.53 3.53 7.06
CA LEU A 341 3.87 2.93 5.88
C LEU A 341 4.63 1.73 5.31
N HIS A 342 5.90 1.62 5.66
CA HIS A 342 6.86 0.69 5.08
C HIS A 342 7.77 0.12 6.16
N ASP A 343 8.30 -1.07 5.92
CA ASP A 343 9.39 -1.67 6.68
C ASP A 343 10.69 -1.54 5.87
N ASP A 344 11.68 -0.80 6.40
CA ASP A 344 12.92 -0.47 5.67
C ASP A 344 13.73 -1.72 5.28
N THR A 345 13.71 -2.73 6.14
CA THR A 345 14.42 -3.99 5.90
C THR A 345 13.76 -4.73 4.74
N PHE A 346 12.43 -4.82 4.73
CA PHE A 346 11.67 -5.45 3.66
C PHE A 346 11.79 -4.69 2.34
N VAL A 347 11.65 -3.36 2.35
CA VAL A 347 11.82 -2.52 1.14
C VAL A 347 13.21 -2.71 0.55
N THR A 348 14.26 -2.72 1.38
CA THR A 348 15.63 -2.92 0.92
C THR A 348 15.82 -4.28 0.29
N LYS A 349 15.33 -5.35 0.94
CA LYS A 349 15.39 -6.71 0.39
C LYS A 349 14.58 -6.85 -0.90
N MET A 350 13.39 -6.27 -0.97
CA MET A 350 12.53 -6.31 -2.15
C MET A 350 13.14 -5.54 -3.32
N LEU A 351 13.73 -4.36 -3.08
CA LEU A 351 14.44 -3.61 -4.11
C LEU A 351 15.62 -4.41 -4.65
N GLN A 352 16.41 -5.04 -3.76
CA GLN A 352 17.53 -5.88 -4.16
C GLN A 352 17.05 -7.09 -4.97
N HIS A 353 16.00 -7.77 -4.52
CA HIS A 353 15.38 -8.89 -5.23
C HIS A 353 14.98 -8.50 -6.67
N VAL A 354 14.35 -7.33 -6.84
CA VAL A 354 13.96 -6.82 -8.17
C VAL A 354 15.18 -6.53 -9.04
N LYS A 355 16.26 -5.95 -8.48
CA LYS A 355 17.52 -5.71 -9.19
C LYS A 355 18.19 -7.02 -9.64
N ASP A 356 18.16 -8.05 -8.80
CA ASP A 356 18.80 -9.33 -9.10
C ASP A 356 17.98 -10.18 -10.09
N ASN A 357 16.68 -9.90 -10.22
CA ASN A 357 15.73 -10.69 -11.03
C ASN A 357 15.03 -9.83 -12.09
N GLU A 358 15.66 -8.78 -12.63
CA GLU A 358 15.02 -7.82 -13.54
C GLU A 358 14.33 -8.46 -14.75
N SER A 359 14.93 -9.52 -15.30
CA SER A 359 14.40 -10.27 -16.45
C SER A 359 13.10 -11.02 -16.14
N CYS A 360 12.76 -11.21 -14.87
CA CYS A 360 11.53 -11.85 -14.42
C CYS A 360 10.34 -10.88 -14.37
N TYR A 361 10.55 -9.57 -14.46
CA TYR A 361 9.50 -8.55 -14.30
C TYR A 361 9.38 -7.66 -15.52
N GLY A 362 8.22 -7.67 -16.17
CA GLY A 362 7.95 -6.78 -17.32
C GLY A 362 7.93 -5.29 -16.94
N THR A 363 7.75 -4.98 -15.65
CA THR A 363 7.73 -3.61 -15.12
C THR A 363 8.92 -3.28 -14.21
N SER A 364 10.02 -4.03 -14.29
CA SER A 364 11.22 -3.90 -13.43
C SER A 364 11.73 -2.46 -13.27
N ALA A 365 11.82 -1.69 -14.35
CA ALA A 365 12.27 -0.29 -14.30
C ALA A 365 11.37 0.59 -13.42
N ARG A 366 10.04 0.40 -13.51
CA ARG A 366 9.05 1.09 -12.68
C ARG A 366 9.14 0.64 -11.22
N MET A 367 9.34 -0.65 -10.98
CA MET A 367 9.47 -1.22 -9.64
C MET A 367 10.70 -0.67 -8.92
N LYS A 368 11.86 -0.66 -9.60
CA LYS A 368 13.10 -0.06 -9.09
C LYS A 368 12.90 1.40 -8.73
N GLY A 369 12.28 2.18 -9.60
CA GLY A 369 11.99 3.58 -9.34
C GLY A 369 11.08 3.79 -8.12
N MET A 370 9.93 3.10 -8.07
CA MET A 370 8.98 3.18 -6.95
C MET A 370 9.63 2.78 -5.62
N LEU A 371 10.27 1.61 -5.56
CA LEU A 371 10.90 1.09 -4.36
C LEU A 371 12.09 1.95 -3.89
N SER A 372 12.82 2.57 -4.81
CA SER A 372 13.90 3.50 -4.45
C SER A 372 13.36 4.78 -3.83
N VAL A 373 12.26 5.35 -4.36
CA VAL A 373 11.62 6.51 -3.72
C VAL A 373 11.09 6.15 -2.33
N ILE A 374 10.47 4.97 -2.18
CA ILE A 374 10.00 4.49 -0.88
C ILE A 374 11.16 4.33 0.11
N LYS A 375 12.29 3.76 -0.33
CA LYS A 375 13.49 3.57 0.51
C LYS A 375 14.10 4.91 0.98
N GLU A 376 14.00 5.95 0.15
CA GLU A 376 14.47 7.31 0.45
C GLU A 376 13.48 8.11 1.32
N GLU A 377 12.26 7.62 1.49
CA GLU A 377 11.18 8.37 2.15
C GLU A 377 11.34 8.36 3.67
N ILE A 378 11.31 9.53 4.32
CA ILE A 378 11.40 9.60 5.78
C ILE A 378 10.09 9.17 6.46
N HIS A 379 10.21 8.61 7.67
CA HIS A 379 9.10 8.03 8.44
C HIS A 379 8.29 9.04 9.25
N VAL A 380 7.73 10.03 8.57
CA VAL A 380 6.76 10.98 9.17
C VAL A 380 5.41 10.92 8.46
N PRO A 381 4.30 11.31 9.12
CA PRO A 381 3.03 11.42 8.44
C PRO A 381 2.94 12.58 7.46
N PHE A 382 2.43 12.26 6.27
CA PHE A 382 2.03 13.20 5.23
C PHE A 382 3.20 14.00 4.62
N TYR A 383 2.86 14.88 3.69
CA TYR A 383 3.81 15.70 2.96
C TYR A 383 3.16 17.02 2.55
N TRP A 384 3.99 17.98 2.17
CA TRP A 384 3.58 19.18 1.45
C TRP A 384 3.74 18.98 -0.06
N THR A 385 3.15 19.85 -0.87
CA THR A 385 3.45 19.92 -2.31
C THR A 385 3.90 21.32 -2.67
N LEU A 386 4.89 21.41 -3.56
CA LEU A 386 5.44 22.68 -4.01
C LEU A 386 4.34 23.58 -4.60
N ALA A 387 3.47 22.99 -5.43
CA ALA A 387 2.37 23.69 -6.07
C ALA A 387 1.42 24.34 -5.05
N ARG A 388 1.09 23.65 -3.94
CA ARG A 388 0.22 24.21 -2.90
C ARG A 388 0.94 25.27 -2.08
N LEU A 389 2.20 25.03 -1.68
CA LEU A 389 3.00 26.01 -0.93
C LEU A 389 3.11 27.34 -1.70
N CYS A 390 3.59 27.29 -2.95
CA CYS A 390 3.74 28.48 -3.78
C CYS A 390 2.38 29.10 -4.14
N GLY A 391 1.37 28.27 -4.44
CA GLY A 391 0.02 28.72 -4.77
C GLY A 391 -0.66 29.46 -3.61
N THR A 392 -0.48 29.01 -2.37
CA THR A 392 -1.06 29.67 -1.17
C THR A 392 -0.56 31.09 -0.98
N VAL A 393 0.71 31.38 -1.32
CA VAL A 393 1.31 32.73 -1.18
C VAL A 393 1.46 33.47 -2.52
N HIS A 394 0.93 32.91 -3.60
CA HIS A 394 0.99 33.46 -4.96
C HIS A 394 2.41 33.79 -5.46
N CYS A 395 3.41 33.02 -5.03
CA CYS A 395 4.80 33.25 -5.41
C CYS A 395 5.23 32.43 -6.63
N THR A 396 6.33 32.86 -7.25
CA THR A 396 7.02 32.03 -8.23
C THR A 396 7.54 30.76 -7.56
N SER A 397 7.62 29.69 -8.34
CA SER A 397 8.04 28.38 -7.86
C SER A 397 9.49 28.43 -7.35
N ILE A 398 9.71 28.04 -6.08
CA ILE A 398 11.06 27.85 -5.55
C ILE A 398 11.68 26.60 -6.17
N PRO A 399 12.95 26.63 -6.63
CA PRO A 399 13.63 25.41 -7.06
C PRO A 399 13.59 24.36 -5.95
N MET A 400 13.09 23.15 -6.25
CA MET A 400 12.92 22.07 -5.26
C MET A 400 14.20 21.78 -4.47
N LEU A 401 15.35 21.90 -5.14
CA LEU A 401 16.67 21.69 -4.59
C LEU A 401 17.06 22.75 -3.55
N ASP A 402 16.63 23.99 -3.73
CA ASP A 402 16.86 25.10 -2.78
C ASP A 402 15.92 24.97 -1.59
N LEU A 403 14.65 24.60 -1.84
CA LEU A 403 13.69 24.30 -0.77
C LEU A 403 14.17 23.15 0.13
N TYR A 404 14.66 22.06 -0.47
CA TYR A 404 15.20 20.95 0.30
C TYR A 404 16.46 21.37 1.08
N SER A 405 17.32 22.18 0.47
CA SER A 405 18.51 22.68 1.14
C SER A 405 18.16 23.57 2.33
N ALA A 406 17.19 24.47 2.18
CA ALA A 406 16.71 25.32 3.27
C ALA A 406 16.15 24.51 4.45
N ILE A 407 15.40 23.45 4.19
CA ILE A 407 14.89 22.56 5.26
C ILE A 407 16.03 21.83 5.96
N LEU A 408 17.00 21.32 5.20
CA LEU A 408 18.16 20.60 5.74
C LEU A 408 19.10 21.51 6.54
N ASN A 409 19.38 22.71 6.04
CA ASN A 409 20.20 23.71 6.71
C ASN A 409 19.54 24.23 7.99
N ALA A 410 18.20 24.23 8.05
CA ALA A 410 17.44 24.51 9.27
C ALA A 410 17.45 23.36 10.29
N GLY A 411 18.14 22.25 10.02
CA GLY A 411 18.32 21.12 10.94
C GLY A 411 17.23 20.05 10.87
N TYR A 412 16.34 20.11 9.88
CA TYR A 412 15.25 19.16 9.68
C TYR A 412 15.56 18.15 8.57
N GLN A 413 14.83 17.06 8.55
CA GLN A 413 14.91 16.04 7.50
C GLN A 413 13.90 16.33 6.39
N VAL A 414 14.26 15.98 5.15
CA VAL A 414 13.36 16.10 4.01
C VAL A 414 13.58 14.98 3.00
N SER A 415 12.48 14.46 2.46
CA SER A 415 12.47 13.56 1.32
C SER A 415 11.35 13.94 0.35
N ALA A 416 11.34 13.33 -0.83
CA ALA A 416 10.10 13.21 -1.58
C ALA A 416 9.25 12.07 -0.99
N SER A 417 7.97 12.03 -1.34
CA SER A 417 7.08 10.89 -1.12
C SER A 417 6.74 10.21 -2.43
N HIS A 418 6.67 8.87 -2.40
CA HIS A 418 6.19 8.09 -3.54
C HIS A 418 4.71 8.39 -3.89
N ALA A 419 3.94 8.87 -2.91
CA ALA A 419 2.51 9.14 -3.04
C ALA A 419 2.18 10.52 -3.65
N GLY A 420 3.18 11.30 -4.09
CA GLY A 420 2.93 12.59 -4.75
C GLY A 420 4.16 13.12 -5.48
N LYS A 421 3.96 13.63 -6.71
CA LYS A 421 5.02 14.34 -7.44
C LYS A 421 5.30 15.69 -6.76
N GLN A 422 6.56 16.14 -6.79
CA GLN A 422 6.98 17.41 -6.15
C GLN A 422 6.51 17.53 -4.69
N SER A 423 6.46 16.40 -3.99
CA SER A 423 6.14 16.31 -2.58
C SER A 423 7.35 16.67 -1.74
N ILE A 424 7.10 17.29 -0.59
CA ILE A 424 8.09 17.67 0.41
C ILE A 424 7.65 17.04 1.72
N LYS A 425 8.24 15.89 2.04
CA LYS A 425 7.97 15.15 3.26
C LYS A 425 9.04 15.50 4.28
N THR A 426 8.66 16.08 5.41
CA THR A 426 9.61 16.66 6.36
C THR A 426 9.10 16.54 7.79
N ASP A 427 10.02 16.42 8.75
CA ASP A 427 9.75 16.56 10.19
C ASP A 427 9.72 18.03 10.65
N ALA A 428 9.95 18.98 9.74
CA ALA A 428 9.84 20.41 10.02
C ALA A 428 8.39 20.78 10.39
N PRO A 429 8.18 21.54 11.48
CA PRO A 429 6.86 22.05 11.84
C PRO A 429 6.37 23.08 10.82
N SER A 430 5.05 23.27 10.76
CA SER A 430 4.42 24.14 9.75
C SER A 430 4.96 25.58 9.74
N HIS A 431 5.31 26.15 10.91
CA HIS A 431 5.86 27.51 10.97
C HIS A 431 7.22 27.64 10.27
N VAL A 432 8.07 26.61 10.32
CA VAL A 432 9.36 26.57 9.60
C VAL A 432 9.13 26.56 8.10
N MET A 433 8.17 25.76 7.62
CA MET A 433 7.79 25.75 6.21
C MET A 433 7.35 27.13 5.73
N TRP A 434 6.53 27.84 6.52
CA TRP A 434 6.10 29.19 6.17
C TRP A 434 7.21 30.24 6.28
N ASP A 435 8.15 30.11 7.22
CA ASP A 435 9.32 30.99 7.29
C ASP A 435 10.21 30.87 6.06
N ILE A 436 10.44 29.66 5.57
CA ILE A 436 11.17 29.43 4.31
C ILE A 436 10.44 30.10 3.14
N MET A 437 9.12 29.94 3.05
CA MET A 437 8.33 30.60 2.00
C MET A 437 8.33 32.12 2.13
N ARG A 438 8.27 32.68 3.35
CA ARG A 438 8.39 34.12 3.61
C ARG A 438 9.74 34.65 3.15
N ALA A 439 10.84 33.99 3.48
CA ALA A 439 12.17 34.38 3.02
C ALA A 439 12.31 34.29 1.50
N TRP A 440 11.72 33.28 0.87
CA TRP A 440 11.67 33.17 -0.59
C TRP A 440 10.94 34.34 -1.24
N VAL A 441 9.77 34.73 -0.70
CA VAL A 441 8.98 35.86 -1.20
C VAL A 441 9.69 37.20 -0.96
N LYS A 442 10.44 37.36 0.12
CA LYS A 442 11.29 38.55 0.32
C LYS A 442 12.35 38.68 -0.78
N LYS A 443 12.97 37.57 -1.19
CA LYS A 443 13.94 37.54 -2.29
C LYS A 443 13.27 37.66 -3.67
N ASN A 444 12.04 37.18 -3.82
CA ASN A 444 11.27 37.16 -5.05
C ASN A 444 9.85 37.73 -4.80
N PRO A 445 9.71 39.07 -4.72
CA PRO A 445 8.47 39.70 -4.27
C PRO A 445 7.25 39.38 -5.14
N VAL A 446 6.12 39.18 -4.47
CA VAL A 446 4.80 39.03 -5.12
C VAL A 446 4.13 40.40 -5.28
N VAL A 447 3.24 40.52 -6.27
CA VAL A 447 2.45 41.73 -6.48
C VAL A 447 1.24 41.71 -5.56
N MET A 448 1.35 42.36 -4.39
CA MET A 448 0.31 42.33 -3.35
C MET A 448 -1.07 42.82 -3.81
N ASN A 449 -1.12 43.74 -4.78
CA ASN A 449 -2.39 44.23 -5.36
C ASN A 449 -3.18 43.13 -6.08
N ASN A 450 -2.52 42.05 -6.53
CA ASN A 450 -3.17 40.92 -7.20
C ASN A 450 -3.69 39.86 -6.20
N ILE A 451 -3.42 40.03 -4.91
CA ILE A 451 -3.80 39.10 -3.86
C ILE A 451 -5.03 39.65 -3.13
N SER A 452 -6.12 38.89 -3.14
CA SER A 452 -7.36 39.22 -2.41
C SER A 452 -7.10 39.56 -0.94
N GLU A 453 -7.86 40.51 -0.39
CA GLU A 453 -7.74 40.93 1.02
C GLU A 453 -7.98 39.78 2.00
N ASN A 454 -8.87 38.86 1.65
CA ASN A 454 -9.20 37.67 2.46
C ASN A 454 -8.29 36.47 2.18
N SER A 455 -7.25 36.62 1.35
CA SER A 455 -6.33 35.53 1.03
C SER A 455 -5.48 35.15 2.25
N PRO A 456 -5.30 33.84 2.53
CA PRO A 456 -4.32 33.36 3.52
C PRO A 456 -2.93 33.95 3.33
N ALA A 457 -2.54 34.25 2.08
CA ALA A 457 -1.25 34.85 1.74
C ALA A 457 -0.98 36.14 2.52
N ARG A 458 -1.98 37.02 2.68
CA ARG A 458 -1.78 38.31 3.36
C ARG A 458 -1.40 38.14 4.82
N VAL A 459 -2.05 37.20 5.52
CA VAL A 459 -1.77 36.90 6.92
C VAL A 459 -0.40 36.24 7.08
N ILE A 460 -0.05 35.32 6.17
CA ILE A 460 1.24 34.62 6.21
C ILE A 460 2.41 35.58 5.95
N LEU A 461 2.29 36.43 4.92
CA LEU A 461 3.35 37.33 4.46
C LEU A 461 3.48 38.61 5.30
N ALA A 462 2.47 38.96 6.11
CA ALA A 462 2.56 40.06 7.07
C ALA A 462 3.46 39.73 8.27
N LYS A 463 3.83 38.47 8.47
CA LYS A 463 4.73 38.03 9.54
C LYS A 463 6.17 38.01 9.03
N GLU A 464 7.09 38.40 9.90
CA GLU A 464 8.53 38.24 9.64
C GLU A 464 8.95 36.78 9.87
N PRO A 465 9.89 36.21 9.08
CA PRO A 465 10.47 34.92 9.37
C PRO A 465 11.11 34.90 10.76
N THR A 466 10.85 33.86 11.56
CA THR A 466 11.47 33.68 12.88
C THR A 466 12.85 33.04 12.79
N LEU A 467 13.14 32.34 11.69
CA LEU A 467 14.44 31.76 11.39
C LEU A 467 15.16 32.47 10.25
N GLU A 468 16.50 32.53 10.34
CA GLU A 468 17.34 32.93 9.23
C GLU A 468 17.45 31.77 8.23
N VAL A 469 16.87 31.94 7.04
CA VAL A 469 16.75 30.86 6.05
C VAL A 469 18.00 30.82 5.17
N ASP A 470 18.73 29.71 5.24
CA ASP A 470 19.89 29.45 4.38
C ASP A 470 19.52 28.58 3.16
N PHE A 471 19.51 29.20 1.98
CA PHE A 471 19.25 28.51 0.70
C PHE A 471 20.51 27.92 0.04
N THR A 472 21.68 27.95 0.68
CA THR A 472 22.90 27.36 0.14
C THR A 472 22.72 25.86 -0.08
N ARG A 473 23.31 25.35 -1.17
CA ARG A 473 23.10 23.97 -1.62
C ARG A 473 23.56 22.94 -0.59
N HIS A 474 22.63 22.20 0.00
CA HIS A 474 22.96 21.14 0.96
C HIS A 474 23.31 19.82 0.23
N PRO A 475 24.36 19.07 0.63
CA PRO A 475 24.77 17.84 -0.04
C PRO A 475 23.69 16.76 -0.12
N LYS A 476 22.86 16.64 0.92
CA LYS A 476 21.76 15.66 1.00
C LYS A 476 20.48 16.07 0.27
N ALA A 477 20.44 17.25 -0.36
CA ALA A 477 19.24 17.72 -1.05
C ALA A 477 18.99 17.01 -2.40
N LEU A 478 19.99 16.32 -2.96
CA LEU A 478 19.83 15.44 -4.11
C LEU A 478 19.73 13.99 -3.64
N SER A 479 18.64 13.30 -3.98
CA SER A 479 18.46 11.90 -3.62
C SER A 479 19.13 10.96 -4.63
N GLU A 480 19.58 9.80 -4.16
CA GLU A 480 20.34 8.81 -4.94
C GLU A 480 19.60 8.37 -6.21
N SER A 481 18.30 8.11 -6.12
CA SER A 481 17.45 7.74 -7.25
C SER A 481 17.36 8.82 -8.33
N LYS A 482 17.55 10.11 -7.99
CA LYS A 482 17.65 11.17 -9.01
C LYS A 482 19.00 11.13 -9.72
N SER A 483 20.10 10.93 -8.97
CA SER A 483 21.42 10.80 -9.58
C SER A 483 21.54 9.57 -10.48
N GLU A 484 20.81 8.51 -10.17
CA GLU A 484 20.75 7.28 -10.99
C GLU A 484 19.73 7.36 -12.15
N HIS A 485 19.06 8.50 -12.37
CA HIS A 485 18.05 8.71 -13.42
C HIS A 485 16.91 7.67 -13.44
N LEU A 486 16.52 7.15 -12.27
CA LEU A 486 15.46 6.14 -12.17
C LEU A 486 14.07 6.73 -12.47
N VAL A 487 13.16 5.89 -12.98
CA VAL A 487 11.76 6.27 -13.25
C VAL A 487 10.96 6.37 -11.94
N ARG A 488 11.06 7.51 -11.27
CA ARG A 488 10.44 7.74 -9.96
C ARG A 488 8.91 7.85 -9.99
N TYR A 489 8.39 8.45 -11.06
CA TYR A 489 6.95 8.58 -11.28
C TYR A 489 6.64 8.36 -12.75
N GLN A 490 5.86 7.33 -13.06
CA GLN A 490 5.55 7.01 -14.44
C GLN A 490 4.63 8.07 -15.07
N ILE A 491 4.77 8.27 -16.38
CA ILE A 491 3.81 9.00 -17.21
C ILE A 491 2.93 7.96 -17.88
N ASN A 492 1.62 8.19 -17.93
CA ASN A 492 0.67 7.27 -18.56
C ASN A 492 1.12 6.95 -20.00
N PRO A 493 1.32 5.67 -20.36
CA PRO A 493 1.89 5.31 -21.65
C PRO A 493 0.91 5.49 -22.82
N THR A 494 -0.40 5.54 -22.57
CA THR A 494 -1.43 5.69 -23.61
C THR A 494 -2.55 6.64 -23.19
N PRO A 495 -3.30 7.22 -24.16
CA PRO A 495 -4.62 7.80 -23.88
C PRO A 495 -5.55 6.78 -23.22
N ASN A 496 -6.43 7.22 -22.32
CA ASN A 496 -7.36 6.37 -21.56
C ASN A 496 -6.71 5.29 -20.66
N TRP A 497 -5.47 5.53 -20.19
CA TRP A 497 -4.82 4.67 -19.20
C TRP A 497 -5.58 4.69 -17.87
N GLY A 498 -6.19 3.57 -17.50
CA GLY A 498 -7.11 3.54 -16.37
C GLY A 498 -7.67 2.15 -16.04
N PRO A 499 -8.50 2.05 -14.98
CA PRO A 499 -9.22 0.82 -14.67
C PRO A 499 -10.26 0.54 -15.76
N LYS A 500 -10.35 -0.72 -16.21
CA LYS A 500 -11.40 -1.18 -17.12
C LYS A 500 -12.66 -1.54 -16.35
N ALA A 501 -13.81 -1.47 -17.01
CA ALA A 501 -15.10 -1.86 -16.44
C ALA A 501 -15.10 -3.35 -16.02
N ARG A 502 -15.86 -3.68 -14.98
CA ARG A 502 -16.12 -5.08 -14.57
C ARG A 502 -16.87 -5.81 -15.71
N ALA A 503 -16.67 -7.12 -15.82
CA ALA A 503 -17.48 -7.97 -16.69
C ALA A 503 -18.96 -7.79 -16.33
N GLY A 504 -19.74 -7.22 -17.27
CA GLY A 504 -21.18 -7.13 -17.14
C GLY A 504 -21.82 -8.42 -17.65
N GLN A 505 -22.87 -8.89 -16.96
CA GLN A 505 -23.83 -9.78 -17.61
C GLN A 505 -24.45 -8.97 -18.77
N LYS A 506 -24.12 -9.30 -20.02
CA LYS A 506 -24.98 -8.87 -21.13
C LYS A 506 -26.36 -9.43 -20.81
N ARG A 507 -27.34 -8.56 -20.52
CA ARG A 507 -28.75 -8.96 -20.60
C ARG A 507 -28.93 -9.60 -21.97
N LYS A 508 -29.39 -10.85 -22.01
CA LYS A 508 -29.94 -11.45 -23.22
C LYS A 508 -31.20 -10.67 -23.59
N THR A 509 -31.02 -9.52 -24.22
CA THR A 509 -32.07 -8.82 -24.94
C THR A 509 -31.50 -8.62 -26.33
N ASP A 510 -31.73 -9.65 -27.14
CA ASP A 510 -31.98 -9.62 -28.59
C ASP A 510 -32.19 -11.07 -29.03
N GLU A 511 -33.22 -11.72 -28.46
CA GLU A 511 -34.02 -12.65 -29.26
C GLU A 511 -35.17 -11.80 -29.79
N GLN A 512 -35.13 -11.54 -31.09
CA GLN A 512 -36.23 -10.98 -31.85
C GLN A 512 -37.48 -11.82 -31.58
N VAL A 513 -38.44 -11.22 -30.87
CA VAL A 513 -39.83 -11.65 -30.91
C VAL A 513 -40.58 -10.49 -31.56
N PHE A 514 -40.75 -10.65 -32.88
CA PHE A 514 -41.56 -9.88 -33.84
C PHE A 514 -41.33 -8.38 -33.97
#